data_AF-H8ZQB4-F1
#
_entry.id   AF-H8ZQB4-F1
#
_cell.length_a   1.000
_cell.length_b   1.000
_cell.length_c   1.000
_cell.angle_alpha   90.00
_cell.angle_beta   90.00
_cell.angle_gamma   90.00
#
_symmetry.space_group_name_H-M   'P 1'
#
loop_
_entity.id
_entity.type
_entity.pdbx_description
1 polymer ?
#
loop_
_entity_poly.entity_id
_entity_poly.type
_entity_poly.pdbx_seq_one_letter_code
_entity_poly.pdbx_strand_id
1 'polypeptide(L)'
;VPGGLNTGGQIVLRGRVLPDVTRFAINLKCGDDDDADIALHFNPRNDDGDCVVRNSFQGGSWQGEERDIPSFPFNNGRKFTIRIMTYPDYFRILVNNWDFVRFDHR
;
A
#
# COMPACT_ATOMS: atom_id res chain seq x y z
N VAL A 1 -1.72 0.79 -15.15
CA VAL A 1 -1.09 2.13 -15.08
C VAL A 1 -0.57 2.50 -16.46
N PRO A 2 -1.00 3.59 -17.11
CA PRO A 2 -0.53 3.95 -18.45
C PRO A 2 0.99 4.09 -18.49
N GLY A 3 1.68 3.35 -19.35
CA GLY A 3 3.15 3.37 -19.46
C GLY A 3 3.92 2.72 -18.31
N GLY A 4 3.24 2.04 -17.39
CA GLY A 4 3.85 1.42 -16.22
C GLY A 4 4.24 2.41 -15.13
N LEU A 5 4.74 1.89 -14.01
CA LEU A 5 5.23 2.67 -12.87
C LEU A 5 6.76 2.59 -12.83
N ASN A 6 7.44 3.62 -13.30
CA ASN A 6 8.90 3.69 -13.37
C ASN A 6 9.48 4.48 -12.19
N THR A 7 10.79 4.40 -11.97
CA THR A 7 11.52 5.24 -11.01
C THR A 7 11.20 6.73 -11.22
N GLY A 8 10.91 7.45 -10.14
CA GLY A 8 10.43 8.84 -10.16
C GLY A 8 8.92 8.98 -10.40
N GLY A 9 8.24 7.90 -10.78
CA GLY A 9 6.79 7.85 -10.91
C GLY A 9 6.07 7.92 -9.57
N GLN A 10 4.80 8.34 -9.60
CA GLN A 10 3.95 8.38 -8.43
C GLN A 10 2.50 8.05 -8.73
N ILE A 11 1.84 7.46 -7.74
CA ILE A 11 0.40 7.23 -7.72
C ILE A 11 -0.18 7.98 -6.53
N VAL A 12 -1.24 8.76 -6.77
CA VAL A 12 -1.97 9.48 -5.72
C VAL A 12 -3.39 8.94 -5.65
N LEU A 13 -3.74 8.42 -4.48
CA LEU A 13 -5.06 7.87 -4.16
C LEU A 13 -5.71 8.78 -3.14
N ARG A 14 -6.97 9.15 -3.37
CA ARG A 14 -7.79 9.91 -2.43
C ARG A 14 -9.06 9.14 -2.18
N GLY A 15 -9.38 8.95 -0.91
CA GLY A 15 -10.51 8.12 -0.52
C GLY A 15 -11.08 8.50 0.83
N ARG A 16 -12.08 7.74 1.23
CA ARG A 16 -12.68 7.76 2.56
C ARG A 16 -12.89 6.32 2.99
N VAL A 17 -12.48 5.98 4.21
CA VAL A 17 -12.85 4.68 4.80
C VAL A 17 -14.34 4.74 5.12
N LEU A 18 -15.13 3.84 4.54
CA LEU A 18 -16.56 3.78 4.83
C LEU A 18 -16.77 3.37 6.29
N PRO A 19 -17.92 3.72 6.90
CA PRO A 19 -18.33 3.11 8.17
C PRO A 19 -18.27 1.58 8.08
N ASP A 20 -17.94 0.93 9.19
CA ASP A 20 -17.93 -0.53 9.37
C ASP A 20 -16.94 -1.32 8.47
N VAL A 21 -16.13 -0.66 7.65
CA VAL A 21 -15.03 -1.29 6.94
C VAL A 21 -13.85 -1.44 7.89
N THR A 22 -13.39 -2.68 8.07
CA THR A 22 -12.24 -2.96 8.93
C THR A 22 -10.91 -3.07 8.19
N ARG A 23 -10.98 -3.35 6.87
CA ARG A 23 -9.82 -3.59 6.01
C ARG A 23 -10.05 -3.09 4.60
N PHE A 24 -8.99 -2.65 3.95
CA PHE A 24 -8.96 -2.47 2.49
C PHE A 24 -7.53 -2.69 1.99
N ALA A 25 -7.36 -2.94 0.69
CA ALA A 25 -6.05 -3.16 0.11
C ALA A 25 -5.83 -2.31 -1.14
N ILE A 26 -4.57 -1.91 -1.35
CA ILE A 26 -4.07 -1.35 -2.59
C ILE A 26 -2.98 -2.30 -3.08
N ASN A 27 -3.17 -2.84 -4.28
CA ASN A 27 -2.22 -3.75 -4.92
C ASN A 27 -1.61 -3.07 -6.15
N LEU A 28 -0.28 -3.02 -6.21
CA LEU A 28 0.46 -2.75 -7.43
C LEU A 28 0.82 -4.09 -8.09
N LYS A 29 -0.04 -4.53 -9.01
CA LYS A 29 0.14 -5.80 -9.74
C LYS A 29 1.09 -5.64 -10.93
N CYS A 30 1.84 -6.70 -11.22
CA CYS A 30 2.75 -6.83 -12.36
C CYS A 30 2.07 -7.42 -13.60
N GLY A 31 0.74 -7.32 -13.69
CA GLY A 31 -0.08 -7.86 -14.77
C GLY A 31 -1.56 -7.71 -14.44
N ASP A 32 -2.41 -7.94 -15.44
CA ASP A 32 -3.86 -7.84 -15.29
C ASP A 32 -4.48 -9.15 -14.76
N ASP A 33 -3.82 -10.29 -14.99
CA ASP A 33 -4.26 -11.62 -14.57
C ASP A 33 -4.41 -11.73 -13.04
N ASP A 34 -5.39 -12.50 -12.57
CA ASP A 34 -5.66 -12.67 -11.13
C ASP A 34 -4.46 -13.22 -10.35
N ASP A 35 -3.65 -14.07 -10.99
CA ASP A 35 -2.46 -14.70 -10.42
C ASP A 35 -1.18 -13.86 -10.62
N ALA A 36 -1.29 -12.65 -11.18
CA ALA A 36 -0.14 -11.79 -11.39
C ALA A 36 0.52 -11.40 -10.06
N ASP A 37 1.85 -11.39 -10.06
CA ASP A 37 2.66 -10.95 -8.93
C ASP A 37 2.23 -9.55 -8.45
N ILE A 38 2.34 -9.33 -7.14
CA ILE A 38 2.04 -8.04 -6.49
C ILE A 38 3.35 -7.48 -5.97
N ALA A 39 3.85 -6.42 -6.61
CA ALA A 39 5.06 -5.72 -6.18
C ALA A 39 4.86 -4.99 -4.84
N LEU A 40 3.65 -4.50 -4.58
CA LEU A 40 3.27 -3.88 -3.32
C LEU A 40 1.81 -4.19 -2.99
N HIS A 41 1.61 -4.90 -1.88
CA HIS A 41 0.34 -5.02 -1.19
C HIS A 41 0.35 -4.09 0.01
N PHE A 42 -0.51 -3.07 0.01
CA PHE A 42 -0.67 -2.14 1.13
C PHE A 42 -2.06 -2.33 1.73
N ASN A 43 -2.12 -2.88 2.95
CA ASN A 43 -3.37 -3.35 3.54
C ASN A 43 -3.55 -2.84 4.98
N PRO A 44 -4.19 -1.67 5.15
CA PRO A 44 -4.65 -1.20 6.45
C PRO A 44 -5.70 -2.14 7.07
N ARG A 45 -5.54 -2.41 8.37
CA ARG A 45 -6.42 -3.26 9.19
C ARG A 45 -6.66 -2.58 10.55
N ASN A 46 -7.90 -2.27 10.88
CA ASN A 46 -8.27 -1.73 12.21
C ASN A 46 -8.83 -2.81 13.17
N ASP A 47 -8.98 -4.04 12.68
CA ASP A 47 -9.46 -5.21 13.45
C ASP A 47 -8.31 -6.11 13.94
N ASP A 48 -7.06 -5.73 13.65
CA ASP A 48 -5.84 -6.47 13.99
C ASP A 48 -4.82 -5.50 14.65
N GLY A 49 -5.26 -4.88 15.75
CA GLY A 49 -4.43 -3.99 16.55
C GLY A 49 -3.98 -2.71 15.83
N ASP A 50 -4.82 -2.16 14.93
CA ASP A 50 -4.54 -0.96 14.13
C ASP A 50 -3.16 -1.01 13.45
N CYS A 51 -3.06 -1.80 12.38
CA CYS A 51 -1.82 -1.99 11.64
C CYS A 51 -1.98 -1.75 10.14
N VAL A 52 -0.85 -1.63 9.44
CA VAL A 52 -0.82 -1.66 7.98
C VAL A 52 0.15 -2.73 7.54
N VAL A 53 -0.40 -3.83 7.02
CA VAL A 53 0.42 -4.89 6.45
C VAL A 53 0.93 -4.45 5.09
N ARG A 54 2.24 -4.51 4.91
CA ARG A 54 2.93 -4.37 3.63
C ARG A 54 3.58 -5.68 3.26
N ASN A 55 3.39 -6.11 2.02
CA ASN A 55 3.99 -7.35 1.52
C ASN A 55 4.13 -7.33 -0.01
N SER A 56 4.81 -8.33 -0.56
CA SER A 56 4.76 -8.68 -1.97
C SER A 56 4.20 -10.09 -2.15
N PHE A 57 3.63 -10.36 -3.32
CA PHE A 57 3.23 -11.69 -3.75
C PHE A 57 4.06 -12.03 -5.00
N GLN A 58 4.83 -13.10 -4.93
CA GLN A 58 5.80 -13.48 -5.96
C GLN A 58 5.73 -14.99 -6.19
N GLY A 59 5.62 -15.39 -7.45
CA GLY A 59 5.65 -16.81 -7.85
C GLY A 59 4.56 -17.64 -7.16
N GLY A 60 3.39 -17.06 -6.92
CA GLY A 60 2.27 -17.75 -6.28
C GLY A 60 2.31 -17.76 -4.74
N SER A 61 3.20 -16.99 -4.10
CA SER A 61 3.32 -16.97 -2.64
C SER A 61 3.53 -15.58 -2.05
N TRP A 62 2.96 -15.36 -0.86
CA TRP A 62 3.23 -14.17 -0.05
C TRP A 62 4.64 -14.23 0.54
N GLN A 63 5.34 -13.10 0.48
CA GLN A 63 6.66 -12.95 1.08
C GLN A 63 6.54 -12.51 2.56
N GLY A 64 7.63 -12.03 3.17
CA GLY A 64 7.62 -11.59 4.58
C GLY A 64 6.75 -10.34 4.81
N GLU A 65 5.86 -10.36 5.81
CA GLU A 65 5.07 -9.17 6.14
C GLU A 65 5.89 -8.09 6.87
N GLU A 66 5.64 -6.82 6.54
CA GLU A 66 6.10 -5.66 7.30
C GLU A 66 4.88 -4.95 7.93
N ARG A 67 4.96 -4.63 9.23
CA ARG A 67 3.81 -4.12 10.01
C ARG A 67 4.12 -2.85 10.81
N ASP A 68 5.39 -2.47 10.93
CA ASP A 68 5.85 -1.27 11.62
C ASP A 68 5.27 0.01 11.00
N ILE A 69 4.56 0.79 11.80
CA ILE A 69 3.99 2.07 11.38
C ILE A 69 4.16 3.11 12.48
N PRO A 70 4.30 4.40 12.14
CA PRO A 70 4.40 5.45 13.15
C PRO A 70 3.10 5.66 13.94
N SER A 71 1.94 5.52 13.29
CA SER A 71 0.60 5.59 13.87
C SER A 71 -0.44 5.12 12.84
N PHE A 72 -1.66 4.75 13.24
CA PHE A 72 -2.68 4.32 12.28
C PHE A 72 -3.53 5.49 11.73
N PRO A 73 -3.48 5.80 10.43
CA PRO A 73 -4.13 7.00 9.88
C PRO A 73 -5.53 6.75 9.27
N PHE A 74 -5.99 5.50 9.17
CA PHE A 74 -7.15 5.10 8.35
C PHE A 74 -8.43 4.86 9.17
N ASN A 75 -8.84 5.86 9.94
CA ASN A 75 -10.03 5.77 10.80
C ASN A 75 -11.33 5.80 9.98
N ASN A 76 -12.34 5.04 10.44
CA ASN A 76 -13.66 4.96 9.81
C ASN A 76 -14.30 6.35 9.64
N GLY A 77 -14.94 6.56 8.49
CA GLY A 77 -15.57 7.83 8.11
C GLY A 77 -14.59 8.95 7.72
N ARG A 78 -13.27 8.78 7.94
CA ARG A 78 -12.28 9.82 7.61
C ARG A 78 -11.78 9.71 6.18
N LYS A 79 -11.50 10.88 5.60
CA LYS A 79 -10.82 10.98 4.31
C LYS A 79 -9.33 10.72 4.49
N PHE A 80 -8.71 10.14 3.48
CA PHE A 80 -7.26 9.98 3.41
C PHE A 80 -6.73 10.32 2.01
N THR A 81 -5.47 10.70 1.95
CA THR A 81 -4.67 10.73 0.72
C THR A 81 -3.47 9.85 0.89
N ILE A 82 -3.27 8.88 0.01
CA ILE A 82 -2.05 8.07 -0.07
C ILE A 82 -1.27 8.52 -1.30
N ARG A 83 0.02 8.74 -1.14
CA ARG A 83 0.95 8.96 -2.25
C ARG A 83 2.02 7.87 -2.19
N ILE A 84 2.10 7.08 -3.25
CA ILE A 84 3.13 6.05 -3.44
C ILE A 84 4.10 6.58 -4.48
N MET A 85 5.37 6.72 -4.12
CA MET A 85 6.43 7.20 -5.00
C MET A 85 7.47 6.10 -5.20
N THR A 86 7.85 5.88 -6.45
CA THR A 86 8.81 4.83 -6.81
C THR A 86 10.23 5.40 -6.80
N TYR A 87 11.08 4.85 -5.94
CA TYR A 87 12.51 5.07 -5.93
C TYR A 87 13.21 3.84 -6.55
N PRO A 88 14.53 3.91 -6.86
CA PRO A 88 15.25 2.79 -7.44
C PRO A 88 15.11 1.47 -6.67
N ASP A 89 15.10 1.54 -5.34
CA ASP A 89 15.19 0.35 -4.49
C ASP A 89 13.99 0.17 -3.54
N TYR A 90 13.02 1.10 -3.56
CA TYR A 90 11.89 1.08 -2.63
C TYR A 90 10.70 1.92 -3.11
N PHE A 91 9.53 1.64 -2.53
CA PHE A 91 8.39 2.56 -2.54
C PHE A 91 8.42 3.44 -1.30
N ARG A 92 8.33 4.76 -1.50
CA ARG A 92 8.09 5.73 -0.44
C ARG A 92 6.62 6.05 -0.36
N ILE A 93 6.01 5.84 0.81
CA ILE A 93 4.57 6.00 1.00
C ILE A 93 4.34 7.16 1.98
N LEU A 94 3.52 8.12 1.55
CA LEU A 94 3.01 9.20 2.38
C LEU A 94 1.52 9.01 2.60
N VAL A 95 1.06 9.31 3.82
CA VAL A 95 -0.37 9.38 4.16
C VAL A 95 -0.70 10.77 4.66
N ASN A 96 -1.70 11.42 4.07
CA ASN A 96 -2.12 12.78 4.38
C ASN A 96 -0.97 13.80 4.35
N ASN A 97 -0.07 13.65 3.35
CA ASN A 97 1.15 14.44 3.14
C ASN A 97 2.26 14.25 4.19
N TRP A 98 2.09 13.34 5.14
CA TRP A 98 3.13 12.96 6.09
C TRP A 98 3.87 11.71 5.62
N ASP A 99 5.18 11.69 5.82
CA ASP A 99 6.00 10.50 5.59
C ASP A 99 5.48 9.38 6.49
N PHE A 100 5.12 8.24 5.88
CA PHE A 100 4.46 7.16 6.59
C PHE A 100 5.39 5.97 6.75
N VAL A 101 5.79 5.38 5.63
CA VAL A 101 6.62 4.18 5.61
C VAL A 101 7.43 4.10 4.31
N ARG A 102 8.51 3.34 4.38
CA ARG A 102 9.26 2.81 3.24
C ARG A 102 8.93 1.33 3.10
N PHE A 103 8.91 0.82 1.87
CA PHE A 103 8.82 -0.60 1.56
C PHE A 103 9.85 -0.92 0.48
N ASP A 104 10.84 -1.74 0.81
CA ASP A 104 11.91 -2.10 -0.13
C ASP A 104 11.37 -2.97 -1.26
N HIS A 105 11.88 -2.76 -2.48
CA HIS A 105 11.53 -3.59 -3.62
C HIS A 105 12.02 -5.02 -3.38
N ARG A 106 11.25 -5.99 -3.87
CA ARG A 106 11.51 -7.43 -3.73
C ARG A 106 11.47 -8.11 -5.08
#